data_AF-A0A9W8JU05-F1
#
_entry.id   AF-A0A9W8JU05-F1
#
_cell.length_a   1.000
_cell.length_b   1.000
_cell.length_c   1.000
_cell.angle_alpha   90.00
_cell.angle_beta   90.00
_cell.angle_gamma   90.00
#
_symmetry.space_group_name_H-M   'P 1'
#
loop_
_entity.id
_entity.type
_entity.pdbx_description
1 polymer ?
#
loop_
_entity_poly.entity_id
_entity_poly.type
_entity_poly.pdbx_seq_one_letter_code
_entity_poly.pdbx_strand_id
1 'polypeptide(L)'
;MIALFAIGIGIVGGVASLRVQTQPSGDYAAVHRLIVALLSDDKKDRALKTMSKSERPLAFFDINIGDKAVGRIIFSLYSDLVPKTAENFRQLCTGEAGIGHSGHALWYKGSTFHRVIKGFMCQGGDFTAGNGTGGESIYGDKFEDEAFPVKHTKPFLLSMANAGPNTNGSQFFITVAPTAHLDGKHVVFGEVIKGKSIVRQIENNPTSSGDVPTLPVKIVDCGVLAQDDPSLTDDPMSQADDPYEDYPADEDRDTENPEVALQIAKAVREVGNKLFKEGKVEAALEKYQKSIRYLDIHPVLPEDAPPELKDSYDALLAPLLLNSALAAIRSQPKSTANAMIAVGNATRALNKLQLNDADKAKAMYRRSLAHLYLADEEKAEQDLTQAAELVPGDAAIAAELSKIKQPTTTTSNTLSHHHRVQHGMAVIALVQELLRSPDEVKAVLEATLVTSPDHLDNDAPNPRRDAQNRRVLAVVSHKDDWDLTEEGCLFICKHKPTTDGQQPEELDVQRVLPVYGDFGITMSQLRRGTGEFRPPTPGLGSKSKLVLEQPQRTGEQGCRTSPAEC
;
A
#
# COMPACT_ATOMS: atom_id res chain seq x y z
N MET A 1 39.08 -3.75 38.33
CA MET A 1 38.93 -4.20 39.73
C MET A 1 37.96 -5.37 39.73
N ILE A 2 38.42 -6.57 40.09
CA ILE A 2 37.58 -7.75 40.21
C ILE A 2 36.78 -7.60 41.52
N ALA A 3 35.47 -7.41 41.43
CA ALA A 3 34.61 -7.43 42.61
C ALA A 3 34.52 -8.88 43.12
N LEU A 4 35.09 -9.14 44.30
CA LEU A 4 34.91 -10.41 45.00
C LEU A 4 33.44 -10.55 45.43
N PHE A 5 32.76 -11.58 44.94
CA PHE A 5 31.48 -12.02 45.49
C PHE A 5 31.76 -12.96 46.68
N ALA A 6 31.24 -12.62 47.86
CA ALA A 6 31.25 -13.53 49.01
C ALA A 6 30.07 -14.51 48.89
N ILE A 7 30.35 -15.80 48.69
CA ILE A 7 29.34 -16.87 48.71
C ILE A 7 29.37 -17.52 50.09
N GLY A 8 28.36 -17.25 50.91
CA GLY A 8 28.14 -17.95 52.17
C GLY A 8 27.24 -19.16 51.97
N ILE A 9 27.74 -20.37 52.22
CA ILE A 9 26.94 -21.60 52.22
C ILE A 9 26.55 -21.92 53.66
N GLY A 10 25.25 -21.81 53.97
CA GLY A 10 24.67 -22.27 55.23
C GLY A 10 23.81 -23.51 55.01
N ILE A 11 24.07 -24.58 55.77
CA ILE A 11 23.25 -25.79 55.76
C ILE A 11 22.36 -25.76 57.01
N VAL A 12 21.05 -25.67 56.81
CA VAL A 12 20.05 -25.86 57.88
C VAL A 12 19.00 -26.84 57.35
N GLY A 13 18.81 -27.96 58.05
CA GLY A 13 17.71 -28.90 57.77
C GLY A 13 17.79 -29.69 56.46
N GLY A 14 19.00 -29.93 55.92
CA GLY A 14 19.18 -30.78 54.73
C GLY A 14 18.88 -30.10 53.39
N VAL A 15 18.59 -28.79 53.38
CA VAL A 15 18.46 -27.99 52.16
C VAL A 15 19.57 -26.94 52.14
N ALA A 16 20.44 -26.97 51.14
CA ALA A 16 21.44 -25.94 50.93
C ALA A 16 20.74 -24.68 50.40
N SER A 17 20.77 -23.59 51.18
CA SER A 17 20.20 -22.31 50.75
C SER A 17 21.34 -21.37 50.35
N LEU A 18 21.41 -21.03 49.06
CA LEU A 18 22.37 -20.07 48.52
C LEU A 18 21.78 -18.66 48.67
N ARG A 19 22.41 -17.79 49.47
CA ARG A 19 22.07 -16.35 49.51
C ARG A 19 23.12 -15.57 48.74
N VAL A 20 22.71 -14.98 47.62
CA VAL A 20 23.52 -14.03 46.84
C VAL A 20 23.03 -12.63 47.17
N GLN A 21 23.87 -11.79 47.76
CA GLN A 21 23.60 -10.36 47.89
C GLN A 21 24.17 -9.64 46.67
N THR A 22 23.30 -9.12 45.79
CA THR A 22 23.69 -8.29 44.65
C THR A 22 23.41 -6.82 44.94
N GLN A 23 24.34 -5.92 44.60
CA GLN A 23 24.05 -4.50 44.46
C GLN A 23 23.31 -4.23 43.13
N PRO A 24 22.53 -3.13 43.04
CA PRO A 24 21.61 -2.91 41.92
C PRO A 24 22.38 -2.40 40.70
N SER A 25 22.89 -3.32 39.88
CA SER A 25 23.37 -3.04 38.52
C SER A 25 23.03 -4.20 37.59
N GLY A 26 21.78 -4.23 37.12
CA GLY A 26 21.40 -4.31 35.70
C GLY A 26 21.73 -5.52 34.81
N ASP A 27 22.55 -6.50 35.20
CA ASP A 27 22.87 -7.62 34.29
C ASP A 27 22.17 -8.93 34.68
N TYR A 28 20.85 -8.97 34.44
CA TYR A 28 20.03 -10.16 34.61
C TYR A 28 20.47 -11.31 33.69
N ALA A 29 21.10 -11.02 32.54
CA ALA A 29 21.62 -12.02 31.62
C ALA A 29 22.87 -12.72 32.17
N ALA A 30 23.74 -12.02 32.90
CA ALA A 30 24.87 -12.64 33.60
C ALA A 30 24.40 -13.51 34.78
N VAL A 31 23.42 -13.07 35.55
CA VAL A 31 22.82 -13.85 36.65
C VAL A 31 22.14 -15.11 36.10
N HIS A 32 21.40 -15.00 34.99
CA HIS A 32 20.77 -16.13 34.33
C HIS A 32 21.81 -17.12 33.76
N ARG A 33 22.88 -16.63 33.11
CA ARG A 33 24.00 -17.46 32.64
C ARG A 33 24.67 -18.23 33.78
N LEU A 34 24.83 -17.61 34.95
CA LEU A 34 25.41 -18.25 36.13
C LEU A 34 24.48 -19.31 36.72
N ILE A 35 23.17 -19.04 36.79
CA ILE A 35 22.16 -20.00 37.26
C ILE A 35 22.07 -21.21 36.32
N VAL A 36 22.04 -20.98 35.01
CA VAL A 36 21.99 -22.05 33.99
C VAL A 36 23.29 -22.86 33.99
N ALA A 37 24.45 -22.24 34.20
CA ALA A 37 25.74 -22.93 34.30
C ALA A 37 25.86 -23.84 35.54
N LEU A 38 25.09 -23.58 36.61
CA LEU A 38 25.10 -24.33 37.86
C LEU A 38 24.06 -25.48 37.92
N LEU A 39 23.21 -25.63 36.91
CA LEU A 39 22.20 -26.69 36.85
C LEU A 39 22.70 -27.92 36.07
N SER A 40 22.35 -29.12 36.54
CA SER A 40 22.55 -30.38 35.80
C SER A 40 21.76 -30.37 34.49
N ASP A 41 22.23 -31.08 33.45
CA ASP A 41 21.66 -30.98 32.10
C ASP A 41 20.14 -31.25 32.03
N ASP A 42 19.62 -32.21 32.79
CA ASP A 42 18.17 -32.48 32.89
C ASP A 42 17.34 -31.31 33.47
N LYS A 43 17.97 -30.43 34.26
CA LYS A 43 17.32 -29.25 34.84
C LYS A 43 17.44 -28.01 33.94
N LYS A 44 18.44 -27.95 33.05
CA LYS A 44 18.55 -26.90 32.02
C LYS A 44 17.42 -27.03 31.00
N ASP A 45 17.13 -28.24 30.54
CA ASP A 45 16.02 -28.51 29.62
C ASP A 45 14.65 -28.17 30.22
N ARG A 46 14.51 -28.39 31.53
CA ARG A 46 13.28 -28.02 32.24
C ARG A 46 13.18 -26.51 32.47
N ALA A 47 14.27 -25.83 32.82
CA ALA A 47 14.30 -24.38 32.98
C ALA A 47 14.04 -23.64 31.66
N LEU A 48 14.61 -24.12 30.55
CA LEU A 48 14.37 -23.57 29.20
C LEU A 48 12.92 -23.81 28.74
N LYS A 49 12.32 -24.95 29.09
CA LYS A 49 10.89 -25.25 28.87
C LYS A 49 9.92 -24.48 29.76
N THR A 50 10.39 -23.73 30.77
CA THR A 50 9.52 -23.05 31.75
C THR A 50 9.49 -21.54 31.56
N MET A 51 10.11 -20.96 30.51
CA MET A 51 9.77 -19.58 30.15
C MET A 51 8.30 -19.55 29.74
N SER A 52 7.50 -18.88 30.57
CA SER A 52 6.09 -18.73 30.32
C SER A 52 5.90 -17.82 29.11
N LYS A 53 4.81 -18.02 28.34
CA LYS A 53 4.45 -17.13 27.22
C LYS A 53 4.46 -15.63 27.61
N SER A 54 4.23 -15.33 28.89
CA SER A 54 4.27 -13.97 29.47
C SER A 54 5.66 -13.36 29.64
N GLU A 55 6.75 -14.10 29.42
CA GLU A 55 8.13 -13.59 29.59
C GLU A 55 8.87 -13.39 28.25
N ARG A 56 8.16 -13.59 27.13
CA ARG A 56 8.73 -13.43 25.78
C ARG A 56 9.24 -12.00 25.56
N PRO A 57 10.48 -11.81 25.07
CA PRO A 57 11.00 -10.48 24.76
C PRO A 57 10.07 -9.71 23.83
N LEU A 58 9.89 -8.43 24.13
CA LEU A 58 9.10 -7.52 23.30
C LEU A 58 10.06 -6.63 22.53
N ALA A 59 9.89 -6.57 21.22
CA ALA A 59 10.65 -5.70 20.34
C ALA A 59 9.72 -4.74 19.61
N PHE A 60 10.23 -3.60 19.16
CA PHE A 60 9.43 -2.63 18.42
C PHE A 60 10.16 -2.08 17.19
N PHE A 61 9.36 -1.65 16.21
CA PHE A 61 9.77 -0.80 15.10
C PHE A 61 8.91 0.45 15.04
N ASP A 62 9.54 1.62 14.97
CA ASP A 62 8.90 2.86 14.55
C ASP A 62 9.04 3.00 13.04
N ILE A 63 7.93 3.22 12.35
CA ILE A 63 7.84 3.16 10.88
C ILE A 63 7.52 4.54 10.30
N ASN A 64 8.26 4.89 9.25
CA ASN A 64 7.87 5.92 8.30
C ASN A 64 7.50 5.30 6.95
N ILE A 65 6.48 5.85 6.30
CA ILE A 65 6.19 5.63 4.88
C ILE A 65 6.42 6.95 4.14
N GLY A 66 7.42 6.98 3.26
CA GLY A 66 7.99 8.22 2.76
C GLY A 66 8.52 9.06 3.93
N ASP A 67 8.10 10.32 4.00
CA ASP A 67 8.47 11.25 5.07
C ASP A 67 7.48 11.27 6.24
N LYS A 68 6.41 10.47 6.17
CA LYS A 68 5.35 10.46 7.19
C LYS A 68 5.59 9.36 8.22
N ALA A 69 5.64 9.73 9.49
CA ALA A 69 5.55 8.77 10.60
C ALA A 69 4.16 8.14 10.64
N VAL A 70 4.10 6.80 10.56
CA VAL A 70 2.83 6.05 10.55
C VAL A 70 2.57 5.31 11.86
N GLY A 71 3.60 5.12 12.69
CA GLY A 71 3.46 4.63 14.07
C GLY A 71 4.42 3.50 14.41
N ARG A 72 4.07 2.76 15.47
CA ARG A 72 4.88 1.69 16.05
C ARG A 72 4.27 0.30 15.85
N ILE A 73 5.09 -0.65 15.42
CA ILE A 73 4.80 -2.09 15.43
C ILE A 73 5.48 -2.70 16.64
N ILE A 74 4.77 -3.51 17.44
CA ILE A 74 5.34 -4.24 18.59
C ILE A 74 5.23 -5.74 18.33
N PHE A 75 6.31 -6.46 18.56
CA PHE A 75 6.45 -7.90 18.36
C PHE A 75 6.63 -8.61 19.71
N SER A 76 6.04 -9.80 19.83
CA SER A 76 6.44 -10.78 20.84
C SER A 76 7.34 -11.83 20.19
N LEU A 77 8.53 -12.04 20.74
CA LEU A 77 9.53 -12.98 20.20
C LEU A 77 9.46 -14.33 20.92
N TYR A 78 9.41 -15.42 20.17
CA TYR A 78 9.24 -16.78 20.68
C TYR A 78 10.55 -17.38 21.23
N SER A 79 11.19 -16.70 22.18
CA SER A 79 12.47 -17.11 22.78
C SER A 79 12.41 -18.45 23.51
N ASP A 80 11.22 -18.89 23.92
CA ASP A 80 10.92 -20.20 24.50
C ASP A 80 10.90 -21.34 23.46
N LEU A 81 10.68 -21.01 22.18
CA LEU A 81 10.59 -22.00 21.09
C LEU A 81 11.82 -22.01 20.19
N VAL A 82 12.34 -20.83 19.87
CA VAL A 82 13.48 -20.59 18.96
C VAL A 82 14.41 -19.52 19.54
N PRO A 83 15.10 -19.80 20.66
CA PRO A 83 15.91 -18.83 21.39
C PRO A 83 17.02 -18.18 20.54
N LYS A 84 17.69 -18.91 19.65
CA LYS A 84 18.75 -18.33 18.80
C LYS A 84 18.18 -17.34 17.79
N THR A 85 17.07 -17.70 17.15
CA THR A 85 16.44 -16.84 16.14
C THR A 85 15.83 -15.60 16.79
N ALA A 86 15.19 -15.78 17.95
CA ALA A 86 14.66 -14.67 18.74
C ALA A 86 15.78 -13.72 19.21
N GLU A 87 16.90 -14.25 19.71
CA GLU A 87 18.02 -13.43 20.19
C GLU A 87 18.72 -12.67 19.06
N ASN A 88 18.86 -13.29 17.88
CA ASN A 88 19.36 -12.61 16.69
C ASN A 88 18.52 -11.37 16.36
N PHE A 89 17.20 -11.53 16.23
CA PHE A 89 16.31 -10.41 15.94
C PHE A 89 16.32 -9.35 17.05
N ARG A 90 16.33 -9.77 18.32
CA ARG A 90 16.37 -8.88 19.47
C ARG A 90 17.61 -7.98 19.47
N GLN A 91 18.80 -8.56 19.30
CA GLN A 91 20.05 -7.78 19.24
C GLN A 91 20.12 -6.88 18.01
N LEU A 92 19.59 -7.33 16.87
CA LEU A 92 19.47 -6.49 15.67
C LEU A 92 18.47 -5.33 15.87
N CYS A 93 17.52 -5.42 16.79
CA CYS A 93 16.69 -4.28 17.18
C CYS A 93 17.45 -3.28 18.06
N THR A 94 18.29 -3.75 18.99
CA THR A 94 19.02 -2.85 19.92
C THR A 94 20.31 -2.29 19.34
N GLY A 95 20.91 -2.97 18.35
CA GLY A 95 22.23 -2.64 17.81
C GLY A 95 23.39 -3.01 18.73
N GLU A 96 23.15 -3.74 19.84
CA GLU A 96 24.16 -4.02 20.86
C GLU A 96 25.27 -4.97 20.38
N ALA A 97 25.03 -5.72 19.30
CA ALA A 97 26.02 -6.59 18.67
C ALA A 97 27.15 -5.81 17.96
N GLY A 98 27.01 -4.49 17.78
CA GLY A 98 28.06 -3.64 17.23
C GLY A 98 28.19 -3.75 15.70
N ILE A 99 29.41 -3.89 15.21
CA ILE A 99 29.73 -3.92 13.78
C ILE A 99 29.96 -5.37 13.35
N GLY A 100 29.25 -5.81 12.30
CA GLY A 100 29.37 -7.14 11.71
C GLY A 100 30.62 -7.28 10.84
N HIS A 101 30.88 -8.48 10.33
CA HIS A 101 32.01 -8.76 9.44
C HIS A 101 31.91 -8.01 8.12
N SER A 102 30.69 -7.69 7.67
CA SER A 102 30.44 -6.83 6.52
C SER A 102 30.87 -5.38 6.72
N GLY A 103 31.25 -4.97 7.94
CA GLY A 103 31.61 -3.59 8.28
C GLY A 103 30.40 -2.68 8.54
N HIS A 104 29.18 -3.21 8.45
CA HIS A 104 27.95 -2.51 8.77
C HIS A 104 27.56 -2.71 10.24
N ALA A 105 26.84 -1.75 10.80
CA ALA A 105 26.23 -1.94 12.11
C ALA A 105 25.16 -3.04 12.03
N LEU A 106 25.20 -3.98 12.98
CA LEU A 106 24.20 -5.03 13.16
C LEU A 106 22.94 -4.44 13.82
N TRP A 107 22.24 -3.58 13.07
CA TRP A 107 21.12 -2.78 13.58
C TRP A 107 20.06 -2.54 12.50
N TYR A 108 18.79 -2.80 12.82
CA TYR A 108 17.67 -2.55 11.90
C TYR A 108 17.34 -1.06 11.74
N LYS A 109 17.80 -0.18 12.64
CA LYS A 109 17.54 1.25 12.53
C LYS A 109 18.11 1.80 11.23
N GLY A 110 17.24 2.36 10.41
CA GLY A 110 17.57 2.90 9.11
C GLY A 110 17.33 1.93 7.94
N SER A 111 17.13 0.64 8.20
CA SER A 111 16.79 -0.33 7.17
C SER A 111 15.35 -0.18 6.66
N THR A 112 15.05 -0.83 5.54
CA THR A 112 13.77 -0.69 4.84
C THR A 112 13.05 -2.03 4.64
N PHE A 113 11.73 -1.96 4.46
CA PHE A 113 10.99 -3.03 3.81
C PHE A 113 11.20 -2.90 2.31
N HIS A 114 12.06 -3.75 1.77
CA HIS A 114 12.51 -3.67 0.37
C HIS A 114 11.64 -4.51 -0.57
N ARG A 115 10.77 -5.39 -0.05
CA ARG A 115 9.87 -6.23 -0.84
C ARG A 115 8.54 -6.40 -0.12
N VAL A 116 7.44 -6.01 -0.76
CA VAL A 116 6.08 -6.07 -0.19
C VAL A 116 5.13 -6.67 -1.22
N ILE A 117 4.48 -7.78 -0.85
CA ILE A 117 3.51 -8.43 -1.72
C ILE A 117 2.17 -8.45 -1.00
N LYS A 118 1.22 -7.69 -1.53
CA LYS A 118 -0.15 -7.60 -1.00
C LYS A 118 -0.81 -8.99 -0.98
N GLY A 119 -1.46 -9.32 0.13
CA GLY A 119 -2.06 -10.63 0.35
C GLY A 119 -1.06 -11.76 0.65
N PHE A 120 0.24 -11.44 0.80
CA PHE A 120 1.26 -12.43 1.09
C PHE A 120 2.14 -12.04 2.30
N MET A 121 3.09 -11.12 2.12
CA MET A 121 4.03 -10.73 3.19
C MET A 121 4.70 -9.37 2.95
N CYS A 122 5.26 -8.80 4.02
CA CYS A 122 6.13 -7.62 4.00
C CYS A 122 7.54 -8.01 4.47
N GLN A 123 8.54 -7.92 3.61
CA GLN A 123 9.92 -8.35 3.87
C GLN A 123 10.88 -7.16 4.04
N GLY A 124 11.74 -7.26 5.05
CA GLY A 124 12.75 -6.26 5.41
C GLY A 124 14.00 -6.88 6.01
N GLY A 125 14.81 -6.07 6.69
CA GLY A 125 15.96 -6.52 7.46
C GLY A 125 17.28 -6.64 6.69
N ASP A 126 17.33 -6.19 5.42
CA ASP A 126 18.58 -5.99 4.71
C ASP A 126 19.14 -4.60 5.05
N PHE A 127 19.99 -4.52 6.07
CA PHE A 127 20.64 -3.27 6.49
C PHE A 127 22.00 -3.03 5.81
N THR A 128 22.48 -3.95 4.95
CA THR A 128 23.77 -3.80 4.26
C THR A 128 23.59 -3.27 2.84
N ALA A 129 22.78 -3.96 2.02
CA ALA A 129 22.51 -3.58 0.63
C ALA A 129 21.15 -2.89 0.44
N GLY A 130 20.20 -3.09 1.36
CA GLY A 130 18.88 -2.45 1.34
C GLY A 130 17.94 -2.92 0.22
N ASN A 131 18.27 -4.02 -0.48
CA ASN A 131 17.54 -4.47 -1.67
C ASN A 131 17.23 -5.97 -1.69
N GLY A 132 17.52 -6.67 -0.59
CA GLY A 132 17.28 -8.10 -0.42
C GLY A 132 18.47 -8.99 -0.77
N THR A 133 19.58 -8.43 -1.27
CA THR A 133 20.81 -9.19 -1.58
C THR A 133 21.76 -9.31 -0.38
N GLY A 134 21.54 -8.51 0.66
CA GLY A 134 22.42 -8.40 1.82
C GLY A 134 21.87 -8.98 3.12
N GLY A 135 22.32 -8.41 4.23
CA GLY A 135 22.00 -8.82 5.59
C GLY A 135 23.00 -9.82 6.19
N GLU A 136 23.19 -9.72 7.50
CA GLU A 136 24.14 -10.51 8.29
C GLU A 136 23.52 -10.78 9.67
N SER A 137 23.73 -11.96 10.25
CA SER A 137 23.23 -12.28 11.60
C SER A 137 24.24 -11.86 12.67
N ILE A 138 23.82 -11.83 13.94
CA ILE A 138 24.75 -11.63 15.06
C ILE A 138 25.75 -12.80 15.24
N TYR A 139 25.53 -13.91 14.55
CA TYR A 139 26.37 -15.10 14.58
C TYR A 139 27.33 -15.18 13.36
N GLY A 140 27.31 -14.17 12.49
CA GLY A 140 28.04 -14.12 11.22
C GLY A 140 27.10 -14.08 10.01
N ASP A 141 27.63 -14.33 8.81
CA ASP A 141 26.89 -14.18 7.54
C ASP A 141 25.57 -14.94 7.51
N LYS A 142 25.56 -16.19 8.02
CA LYS A 142 24.42 -17.09 8.05
C LYS A 142 24.39 -17.95 9.32
N PHE A 143 23.21 -18.40 9.74
CA PHE A 143 23.01 -19.40 10.79
C PHE A 143 21.92 -20.42 10.42
N GLU A 144 21.91 -21.54 11.15
CA GLU A 144 21.03 -22.69 10.90
C GLU A 144 19.53 -22.40 11.07
N ASP A 145 18.68 -23.22 10.45
CA ASP A 145 17.26 -23.29 10.78
C ASP A 145 17.11 -23.94 12.16
N GLU A 146 16.67 -23.17 13.16
CA GLU A 146 16.65 -23.66 14.55
C GLU A 146 15.60 -24.75 14.78
N ALA A 147 14.33 -24.46 14.43
CA ALA A 147 13.22 -25.41 14.47
C ALA A 147 12.01 -24.85 13.71
N PHE A 148 11.02 -25.70 13.41
CA PHE A 148 9.74 -25.31 12.79
C PHE A 148 8.51 -25.63 13.69
N PRO A 149 8.45 -25.11 14.93
CA PRO A 149 7.38 -25.46 15.88
C PRO A 149 6.05 -24.76 15.56
N VAL A 150 6.09 -23.64 14.85
CA VAL A 150 4.92 -22.82 14.51
C VAL A 150 4.73 -22.81 12.99
N LYS A 151 3.50 -23.04 12.55
CA LYS A 151 3.08 -22.99 11.14
C LYS A 151 2.59 -21.59 10.77
N HIS A 152 2.65 -21.24 9.48
CA HIS A 152 2.21 -19.96 8.97
C HIS A 152 0.68 -19.90 8.76
N THR A 153 -0.09 -20.15 9.81
CA THR A 153 -1.55 -20.34 9.71
C THR A 153 -2.38 -19.06 9.78
N LYS A 154 -1.76 -17.92 10.09
CA LYS A 154 -2.44 -16.64 10.31
C LYS A 154 -1.59 -15.45 9.85
N PRO A 155 -2.19 -14.28 9.59
CA PRO A 155 -1.44 -13.05 9.41
C PRO A 155 -0.63 -12.68 10.66
N PHE A 156 0.30 -11.75 10.47
CA PHE A 156 1.12 -11.12 11.50
C PHE A 156 2.12 -12.02 12.22
N LEU A 157 2.49 -13.15 11.62
CA LEU A 157 3.62 -13.95 12.07
C LEU A 157 4.92 -13.35 11.55
N LEU A 158 5.92 -13.32 12.41
CA LEU A 158 7.27 -12.87 12.11
C LEU A 158 8.17 -14.09 11.84
N SER A 159 8.79 -14.14 10.66
CA SER A 159 9.49 -15.32 10.17
C SER A 159 10.76 -14.96 9.39
N MET A 160 11.75 -15.85 9.40
CA MET A 160 13.05 -15.62 8.76
C MET A 160 12.97 -15.74 7.24
N ALA A 161 13.51 -14.76 6.51
CA ALA A 161 13.80 -14.92 5.10
C ALA A 161 15.14 -15.67 4.93
N ASN A 162 15.20 -16.58 3.96
CA ASN A 162 16.40 -17.36 3.66
C ASN A 162 16.49 -17.67 2.15
N ALA A 163 17.64 -18.15 1.71
CA ALA A 163 17.93 -18.58 0.33
C ALA A 163 17.99 -20.12 0.21
N GLY A 164 17.24 -20.82 1.06
CA GLY A 164 17.32 -22.28 1.24
C GLY A 164 17.73 -22.68 2.66
N PRO A 165 17.82 -23.99 2.94
CA PRO A 165 18.06 -24.49 4.29
C PRO A 165 19.33 -23.91 4.94
N ASN A 166 19.23 -23.53 6.22
CA ASN A 166 20.34 -23.03 7.04
C ASN A 166 21.03 -21.77 6.50
N THR A 167 20.26 -20.87 5.87
CA THR A 167 20.78 -19.60 5.33
C THR A 167 20.10 -18.38 5.94
N ASN A 168 19.74 -18.47 7.22
CA ASN A 168 19.15 -17.36 7.96
C ASN A 168 20.20 -16.28 8.20
N GLY A 169 19.85 -15.01 7.95
CA GLY A 169 20.72 -13.85 8.20
C GLY A 169 20.02 -12.83 9.11
N SER A 170 19.87 -11.61 8.62
CA SER A 170 19.04 -10.58 9.28
C SER A 170 17.68 -10.36 8.63
N GLN A 171 17.47 -10.85 7.41
CA GLN A 171 16.22 -10.59 6.69
C GLN A 171 15.06 -11.38 7.32
N PHE A 172 13.92 -10.72 7.41
CA PHE A 172 12.69 -11.26 7.97
C PHE A 172 11.50 -10.85 7.10
N PHE A 173 10.38 -11.53 7.28
CA PHE A 173 9.10 -11.10 6.76
C PHE A 173 8.00 -11.18 7.81
N ILE A 174 7.00 -10.31 7.66
CA ILE A 174 5.76 -10.33 8.42
C ILE A 174 4.66 -10.85 7.48
N THR A 175 3.96 -11.92 7.86
CA THR A 175 2.84 -12.43 7.06
C THR A 175 1.65 -11.47 7.12
N VAL A 176 0.87 -11.39 6.05
CA VAL A 176 -0.40 -10.63 6.00
C VAL A 176 -1.60 -11.50 5.59
N ALA A 177 -1.33 -12.79 5.34
CA ALA A 177 -2.29 -13.86 5.13
C ALA A 177 -1.67 -15.20 5.61
N PRO A 178 -2.44 -16.29 5.71
CA PRO A 178 -1.89 -17.64 5.90
C PRO A 178 -1.00 -18.06 4.72
N THR A 179 0.18 -18.63 5.01
CA THR A 179 1.20 -18.96 3.99
C THR A 179 1.77 -20.37 4.18
N ALA A 180 0.89 -21.37 4.23
CA ALA A 180 1.25 -22.77 4.51
C ALA A 180 2.35 -23.37 3.60
N HIS A 181 2.57 -22.82 2.40
CA HIS A 181 3.63 -23.25 1.48
C HIS A 181 5.06 -22.93 2.00
N LEU A 182 5.18 -22.09 3.03
CA LEU A 182 6.41 -21.72 3.74
C LEU A 182 6.70 -22.61 4.95
N ASP A 183 5.76 -23.47 5.36
CA ASP A 183 5.92 -24.37 6.50
C ASP A 183 7.10 -25.33 6.29
N GLY A 184 7.92 -25.49 7.33
CA GLY A 184 9.12 -26.33 7.29
C GLY A 184 10.28 -25.76 6.47
N LYS A 185 10.15 -24.53 5.95
CA LYS A 185 11.19 -23.84 5.16
C LYS A 185 11.67 -22.54 5.79
N HIS A 186 10.80 -21.85 6.52
CA HIS A 186 11.10 -20.58 7.18
C HIS A 186 10.77 -20.69 8.67
N VAL A 187 11.71 -20.25 9.52
CA VAL A 187 11.57 -20.30 10.98
C VAL A 187 10.66 -19.17 11.42
N VAL A 188 9.47 -19.50 11.93
CA VAL A 188 8.59 -18.53 12.61
C VAL A 188 9.11 -18.30 14.01
N PHE A 189 9.42 -17.04 14.34
CA PHE A 189 10.10 -16.68 15.59
C PHE A 189 9.41 -15.57 16.38
N GLY A 190 8.26 -15.09 15.94
CA GLY A 190 7.46 -14.13 16.69
C GLY A 190 6.12 -13.83 16.05
N GLU A 191 5.41 -12.86 16.62
CA GLU A 191 4.18 -12.31 16.06
C GLU A 191 4.03 -10.82 16.42
N VAL A 192 3.30 -10.08 15.59
CA VAL A 192 2.90 -8.71 15.91
C VAL A 192 1.78 -8.75 16.96
N ILE A 193 1.97 -8.01 18.05
CA ILE A 193 0.98 -7.88 19.13
C ILE A 193 0.32 -6.50 19.17
N LYS A 194 0.96 -5.47 18.58
CA LYS A 194 0.40 -4.13 18.38
C LYS A 194 0.88 -3.54 17.05
N GLY A 195 0.06 -2.69 16.45
CA GLY A 195 0.39 -2.04 15.17
C GLY A 195 0.06 -2.89 13.94
N LYS A 196 -0.92 -3.81 14.02
CA LYS A 196 -1.41 -4.59 12.86
C LYS A 196 -1.84 -3.66 11.70
N SER A 197 -2.50 -2.54 12.02
CA SER A 197 -2.90 -1.53 11.03
C SER A 197 -1.72 -0.90 10.30
N ILE A 198 -0.56 -0.75 10.94
CA ILE A 198 0.66 -0.25 10.30
C ILE A 198 1.21 -1.29 9.34
N VAL A 199 1.21 -2.58 9.72
CA VAL A 199 1.56 -3.66 8.79
C VAL A 199 0.64 -3.67 7.57
N ARG A 200 -0.67 -3.45 7.76
CA ARG A 200 -1.64 -3.31 6.66
C ARG A 200 -1.38 -2.05 5.81
N GLN A 201 -0.90 -0.95 6.39
CA GLN A 201 -0.47 0.22 5.63
C GLN A 201 0.78 -0.06 4.80
N ILE A 202 1.74 -0.81 5.33
CA ILE A 202 2.92 -1.27 4.59
C ILE A 202 2.47 -2.15 3.42
N GLU A 203 1.61 -3.14 3.67
CA GLU A 203 1.06 -4.05 2.67
C GLU A 203 0.35 -3.33 1.52
N ASN A 204 -0.44 -2.29 1.84
CA ASN A 204 -1.22 -1.56 0.85
C ASN A 204 -0.44 -0.42 0.18
N ASN A 205 0.83 -0.22 0.50
CA ASN A 205 1.68 0.72 -0.19
C ASN A 205 1.90 0.23 -1.64
N PRO A 206 1.59 1.05 -2.67
CA PRO A 206 1.79 0.63 -4.05
C PRO A 206 3.23 0.21 -4.29
N THR A 207 3.43 -0.87 -5.05
CA THR A 207 4.76 -1.38 -5.39
C THR A 207 5.10 -1.13 -6.85
N SER A 208 6.40 -1.11 -7.13
CA SER A 208 6.99 -1.04 -8.46
C SER A 208 7.58 -2.41 -8.85
N SER A 209 8.32 -2.47 -9.96
CA SER A 209 8.98 -3.70 -10.42
C SER A 209 9.79 -4.35 -9.29
N GLY A 210 9.65 -5.68 -9.15
CA GLY A 210 10.31 -6.45 -8.09
C GLY A 210 9.65 -6.32 -6.71
N ASP A 211 8.37 -5.94 -6.64
CA ASP A 211 7.59 -5.78 -5.41
C ASP A 211 8.15 -4.70 -4.46
N VAL A 212 8.92 -3.73 -4.99
CA VAL A 212 9.55 -2.68 -4.18
C VAL A 212 8.52 -1.57 -3.90
N PRO A 213 8.28 -1.18 -2.63
CA PRO A 213 7.39 -0.07 -2.30
C PRO A 213 7.74 1.24 -3.04
N THR A 214 6.74 1.88 -3.63
CA THR A 214 6.90 3.16 -4.36
C THR A 214 7.22 4.32 -3.43
N LEU A 215 6.64 4.30 -2.23
CA LEU A 215 7.08 5.14 -1.11
C LEU A 215 7.98 4.30 -0.20
N PRO A 216 9.22 4.75 0.11
CA PRO A 216 10.11 4.01 0.98
C PRO A 216 9.47 3.73 2.35
N VAL A 217 9.49 2.47 2.78
CA VAL A 217 9.02 2.09 4.12
C VAL A 217 10.25 1.84 4.99
N LYS A 218 10.50 2.73 5.94
CA LYS A 218 11.74 2.77 6.73
C LYS A 218 11.48 2.47 8.20
N ILE A 219 12.33 1.64 8.79
CA ILE A 219 12.43 1.45 10.23
C ILE A 219 13.27 2.62 10.77
N VAL A 220 12.61 3.67 11.28
CA VAL A 220 13.29 4.89 11.72
C VAL A 220 13.86 4.77 13.13
N ASP A 221 13.25 3.92 13.96
CA ASP A 221 13.80 3.52 15.25
C ASP A 221 13.37 2.10 15.60
N CYS A 222 14.14 1.43 16.44
CA CYS A 222 13.84 0.08 16.89
C CYS A 222 14.55 -0.24 18.20
N GLY A 223 14.04 -1.24 18.91
CA GLY A 223 14.61 -1.66 20.18
C GLY A 223 13.79 -2.73 20.87
N VAL A 224 14.01 -2.89 22.17
CA VAL A 224 13.26 -3.79 23.05
C VAL A 224 12.46 -2.99 24.07
N LEU A 225 11.32 -3.53 24.47
CA LEU A 225 10.43 -2.95 25.48
C LEU A 225 10.47 -3.77 26.77
N ALA A 226 10.25 -3.09 27.89
CA ALA A 226 9.92 -3.75 29.14
C ALA A 226 8.51 -4.35 29.08
N GLN A 227 8.23 -5.37 29.88
CA GLN A 227 6.90 -6.02 29.91
C GLN A 227 5.80 -5.09 30.45
N ASP A 228 6.18 -4.04 31.18
CA ASP A 228 5.31 -3.00 31.74
C ASP A 228 5.41 -1.68 30.96
N ASP A 229 5.96 -1.70 29.75
CA ASP A 229 6.11 -0.49 28.93
C ASP A 229 4.73 0.13 28.62
N PRO A 230 4.54 1.45 28.82
CA PRO A 230 3.27 2.11 28.57
C PRO A 230 2.76 1.94 27.15
N SER A 231 3.61 1.77 26.13
CA SER A 231 3.16 1.56 24.74
C SER A 231 2.40 0.24 24.50
N LEU A 232 2.40 -0.66 25.48
CA LEU A 232 1.57 -1.88 25.46
C LEU A 232 0.11 -1.58 25.85
N THR A 233 -0.11 -0.54 26.64
CA THR A 233 -1.44 -0.06 27.09
C THR A 233 -1.90 1.19 26.33
N ASP A 234 -0.96 2.05 25.99
CA ASP A 234 -1.12 3.26 25.21
C ASP A 234 -1.04 2.85 23.74
N ASP A 235 -2.16 2.46 23.15
CA ASP A 235 -2.23 2.37 21.70
C ASP A 235 -2.57 3.78 21.18
N PRO A 236 -1.60 4.52 20.59
CA PRO A 236 -1.84 5.88 20.09
C PRO A 236 -2.85 5.93 18.94
N MET A 237 -3.24 4.78 18.37
CA MET A 237 -4.36 4.66 17.42
C MET A 237 -5.65 4.10 18.03
N SER A 238 -5.59 3.47 19.21
CA SER A 238 -6.73 3.43 20.12
C SER A 238 -6.89 4.81 20.72
N GLN A 239 -7.51 5.72 19.97
CA GLN A 239 -8.26 6.79 20.62
C GLN A 239 -9.13 6.11 21.68
N ALA A 240 -9.10 6.58 22.93
CA ALA A 240 -9.69 5.93 24.11
C ALA A 240 -11.16 5.42 23.97
N ASP A 241 -11.81 5.70 22.84
CA ASP A 241 -13.18 5.37 22.47
C ASP A 241 -13.31 4.30 21.34
N ASP A 242 -12.24 3.83 20.68
CA ASP A 242 -12.27 2.81 19.59
C ASP A 242 -11.28 1.65 19.83
N PRO A 243 -11.71 0.53 20.45
CA PRO A 243 -10.87 -0.62 20.78
C PRO A 243 -10.84 -1.73 19.70
N TYR A 244 -11.31 -1.44 18.48
CA TYR A 244 -11.47 -2.45 17.43
C TYR A 244 -10.31 -2.41 16.43
N GLU A 245 -10.04 -3.51 15.75
CA GLU A 245 -8.99 -3.55 14.72
C GLU A 245 -9.42 -2.76 13.47
N ASP A 246 -8.47 -2.15 12.75
CA ASP A 246 -8.80 -1.30 11.58
C ASP A 246 -9.36 -2.09 10.39
N TYR A 247 -9.03 -3.37 10.32
CA TYR A 247 -9.51 -4.32 9.32
C TYR A 247 -10.25 -5.46 10.03
N PRO A 248 -11.49 -5.76 9.64
CA PRO A 248 -12.28 -6.75 10.36
C PRO A 248 -11.73 -8.18 10.32
N ALA A 249 -10.99 -8.53 9.26
CA ALA A 249 -10.33 -9.83 9.14
C ALA A 249 -9.23 -10.06 10.21
N ASP A 250 -8.79 -8.98 10.87
CA ASP A 250 -7.76 -9.01 11.90
C ASP A 250 -8.32 -8.91 13.32
N GLU A 251 -9.65 -8.77 13.44
CA GLU A 251 -10.40 -8.65 14.68
C GLU A 251 -10.60 -10.02 15.34
N ASP A 252 -10.34 -10.11 16.65
CA ASP A 252 -10.45 -11.37 17.40
C ASP A 252 -11.92 -11.73 17.71
N ARG A 253 -12.81 -10.74 17.69
CA ARG A 253 -14.26 -10.95 17.83
C ARG A 253 -14.81 -11.64 16.57
N ASP A 254 -15.86 -12.44 16.74
CA ASP A 254 -16.53 -13.15 15.65
C ASP A 254 -17.26 -12.18 14.71
N THR A 255 -16.52 -11.59 13.76
CA THR A 255 -17.08 -10.66 12.79
C THR A 255 -17.82 -11.36 11.64
N GLU A 256 -17.73 -12.69 11.54
CA GLU A 256 -18.60 -13.50 10.67
C GLU A 256 -20.04 -13.53 11.20
N ASN A 257 -20.25 -13.19 12.48
CA ASN A 257 -21.55 -12.88 13.03
C ASN A 257 -21.97 -11.43 12.66
N PRO A 258 -23.07 -11.23 11.92
CA PRO A 258 -23.49 -9.89 11.50
C PRO A 258 -23.88 -8.96 12.66
N GLU A 259 -24.46 -9.48 13.74
CA GLU A 259 -24.78 -8.67 14.93
C GLU A 259 -23.52 -8.08 15.57
N VAL A 260 -22.43 -8.87 15.63
CA VAL A 260 -21.13 -8.41 16.14
C VAL A 260 -20.57 -7.33 15.22
N ALA A 261 -20.52 -7.57 13.92
CA ALA A 261 -20.04 -6.60 12.94
C ALA A 261 -20.83 -5.28 13.01
N LEU A 262 -22.15 -5.36 13.15
CA LEU A 262 -23.04 -4.21 13.32
C LEU A 262 -22.74 -3.42 14.60
N GLN A 263 -22.56 -4.10 15.73
CA GLN A 263 -22.24 -3.46 17.01
C GLN A 263 -20.93 -2.68 16.93
N ILE A 264 -19.91 -3.29 16.34
CA ILE A 264 -18.60 -2.65 16.12
C ILE A 264 -18.76 -1.44 15.21
N ALA A 265 -19.43 -1.60 14.07
CA ALA A 265 -19.65 -0.50 13.13
C ALA A 265 -20.39 0.68 13.79
N LYS A 266 -21.39 0.43 14.64
CA LYS A 266 -22.09 1.47 15.42
C LYS A 266 -21.13 2.21 16.34
N ALA A 267 -20.34 1.50 17.13
CA ALA A 267 -19.39 2.10 18.07
C ALA A 267 -18.35 2.98 17.33
N VAL A 268 -17.74 2.43 16.27
CA VAL A 268 -16.75 3.15 15.46
C VAL A 268 -17.36 4.39 14.78
N ARG A 269 -18.61 4.32 14.29
CA ARG A 269 -19.30 5.48 13.72
C ARG A 269 -19.44 6.61 14.74
N GLU A 270 -19.79 6.30 15.99
CA GLU A 270 -19.96 7.34 17.01
C GLU A 270 -18.64 8.06 17.34
N VAL A 271 -17.53 7.35 17.31
CA VAL A 271 -16.19 7.97 17.38
C VAL A 271 -15.96 8.90 16.19
N GLY A 272 -16.28 8.45 14.98
CA GLY A 272 -16.23 9.30 13.77
C GLY A 272 -17.08 10.56 13.89
N ASN A 273 -18.31 10.44 14.41
CA ASN A 273 -19.22 11.56 14.65
C ASN A 273 -18.63 12.58 15.64
N LYS A 274 -18.02 12.09 16.72
CA LYS A 274 -17.34 12.92 17.72
C LYS A 274 -16.17 13.68 17.10
N LEU A 275 -15.26 12.99 16.40
CA LEU A 275 -14.12 13.61 15.73
C LEU A 275 -14.55 14.66 14.69
N PHE A 276 -15.61 14.37 13.92
CA PHE A 276 -16.11 15.30 12.92
C PHE A 276 -16.65 16.59 13.56
N LYS A 277 -17.35 16.48 14.70
CA LYS A 277 -17.82 17.64 15.48
C LYS A 277 -16.68 18.46 16.07
N GLU A 278 -15.58 17.80 16.44
CA GLU A 278 -14.34 18.45 16.91
C GLU A 278 -13.53 19.10 15.77
N GLY A 279 -13.95 18.96 14.51
CA GLY A 279 -13.24 19.50 13.34
C GLY A 279 -12.06 18.64 12.87
N LYS A 280 -11.86 17.44 13.44
CA LYS A 280 -10.83 16.48 13.03
C LYS A 280 -11.33 15.64 11.86
N VAL A 281 -11.45 16.26 10.70
CA VAL A 281 -12.18 15.71 9.55
C VAL A 281 -11.50 14.45 8.99
N GLU A 282 -10.18 14.42 8.88
CA GLU A 282 -9.42 13.30 8.33
C GLU A 282 -9.54 12.07 9.23
N ALA A 283 -9.37 12.26 10.53
CA ALA A 283 -9.55 11.19 11.52
C ALA A 283 -11.00 10.68 11.53
N ALA A 284 -11.98 11.57 11.37
CA ALA A 284 -13.38 11.16 11.23
C ALA A 284 -13.62 10.31 9.97
N LEU A 285 -13.03 10.71 8.83
CA LEU A 285 -13.10 9.95 7.59
C LEU A 285 -12.53 8.54 7.77
N GLU A 286 -11.38 8.40 8.43
CA GLU A 286 -10.77 7.10 8.73
C GLU A 286 -11.72 6.20 9.54
N LYS A 287 -12.38 6.75 10.57
CA LYS A 287 -13.37 6.01 11.37
C LYS A 287 -14.63 5.66 10.58
N TYR A 288 -15.14 6.55 9.74
CA TYR A 288 -16.29 6.21 8.89
C TYR A 288 -15.94 5.10 7.88
N GLN A 289 -14.79 5.18 7.23
CA GLN A 289 -14.31 4.14 6.33
C GLN A 289 -14.10 2.81 7.06
N LYS A 290 -13.59 2.83 8.30
CA LYS A 290 -13.50 1.64 9.16
C LYS A 290 -14.86 1.03 9.46
N SER A 291 -15.81 1.85 9.91
CA SER A 291 -17.18 1.41 10.19
C SER A 291 -17.84 0.76 8.96
N ILE A 292 -17.62 1.33 7.75
CA ILE A 292 -18.10 0.75 6.48
C ILE A 292 -17.45 -0.61 6.23
N ARG A 293 -16.14 -0.76 6.43
CA ARG A 293 -15.45 -2.07 6.27
C ARG A 293 -16.05 -3.16 7.14
N TYR A 294 -16.45 -2.85 8.38
CA TYR A 294 -17.11 -3.83 9.25
C TYR A 294 -18.48 -4.26 8.72
N LEU A 295 -19.27 -3.33 8.16
CA LEU A 295 -20.53 -3.71 7.52
C LEU A 295 -20.32 -4.50 6.23
N ASP A 296 -19.26 -4.21 5.49
CA ASP A 296 -18.95 -4.84 4.21
C ASP A 296 -18.47 -6.29 4.30
N ILE A 297 -18.27 -6.82 5.52
CA ILE A 297 -18.14 -8.27 5.75
C ILE A 297 -19.45 -8.98 5.39
N HIS A 298 -20.58 -8.30 5.61
CA HIS A 298 -21.93 -8.78 5.36
C HIS A 298 -22.63 -7.86 4.35
N PRO A 299 -22.15 -7.80 3.08
CA PRO A 299 -22.71 -6.90 2.07
C PRO A 299 -24.14 -7.26 1.70
N VAL A 300 -24.52 -8.53 1.91
CA VAL A 300 -25.88 -9.05 1.83
C VAL A 300 -26.07 -9.95 3.05
N LEU A 301 -27.05 -9.62 3.89
CA LEU A 301 -27.41 -10.46 5.03
C LEU A 301 -28.12 -11.74 4.58
N PRO A 302 -28.01 -12.84 5.35
CA PRO A 302 -28.78 -14.06 5.09
C PRO A 302 -30.28 -13.80 4.91
N GLU A 303 -30.94 -14.58 4.06
CA GLU A 303 -32.38 -14.40 3.80
C GLU A 303 -33.22 -14.57 5.08
N ASP A 304 -32.81 -15.49 5.94
CA ASP A 304 -33.41 -15.80 7.23
C ASP A 304 -33.00 -14.85 8.38
N ALA A 305 -32.14 -13.86 8.11
CA ALA A 305 -31.76 -12.88 9.12
C ALA A 305 -32.98 -12.11 9.64
N PRO A 306 -33.05 -11.83 10.96
CA PRO A 306 -34.18 -11.11 11.55
C PRO A 306 -34.45 -9.78 10.84
N PRO A 307 -35.72 -9.41 10.58
CA PRO A 307 -36.05 -8.13 9.94
C PRO A 307 -35.45 -6.93 10.68
N GLU A 308 -35.45 -6.95 12.01
CA GLU A 308 -34.86 -5.91 12.86
C GLU A 308 -33.36 -5.72 12.64
N LEU A 309 -32.65 -6.79 12.27
CA LEU A 309 -31.23 -6.75 11.95
C LEU A 309 -31.00 -6.07 10.59
N LYS A 310 -31.78 -6.47 9.57
CA LYS A 310 -31.73 -5.86 8.23
C LYS A 310 -32.02 -4.36 8.31
N ASP A 311 -33.09 -4.00 9.01
CA ASP A 311 -33.47 -2.60 9.25
C ASP A 311 -32.36 -1.83 9.98
N SER A 312 -31.69 -2.47 10.95
CA SER A 312 -30.58 -1.86 11.67
C SER A 312 -29.33 -1.64 10.82
N TYR A 313 -29.04 -2.54 9.87
CA TYR A 313 -27.96 -2.40 8.91
C TYR A 313 -28.24 -1.24 7.95
N ASP A 314 -29.42 -1.20 7.36
CA ASP A 314 -29.83 -0.15 6.43
C ASP A 314 -29.87 1.23 7.10
N ALA A 315 -30.44 1.30 8.31
CA ALA A 315 -30.50 2.52 9.12
C ALA A 315 -29.11 3.04 9.52
N LEU A 316 -28.10 2.17 9.60
CA LEU A 316 -26.73 2.56 9.90
C LEU A 316 -25.96 2.98 8.64
N LEU A 317 -26.09 2.22 7.55
CA LEU A 317 -25.25 2.35 6.37
C LEU A 317 -25.50 3.66 5.61
N ALA A 318 -26.76 4.07 5.43
CA ALA A 318 -27.09 5.31 4.72
C ALA A 318 -26.42 6.56 5.32
N PRO A 319 -26.64 6.92 6.60
CA PRO A 319 -26.01 8.10 7.18
C PRO A 319 -24.47 7.95 7.25
N LEU A 320 -23.95 6.73 7.39
CA LEU A 320 -22.52 6.47 7.42
C LEU A 320 -21.83 6.76 6.08
N LEU A 321 -22.38 6.25 4.97
CA LEU A 321 -21.87 6.54 3.61
C LEU A 321 -21.90 8.02 3.32
N LEU A 322 -23.01 8.68 3.65
CA LEU A 322 -23.17 10.11 3.49
C LEU A 322 -22.13 10.87 4.32
N ASN A 323 -22.00 10.58 5.62
CA ASN A 323 -21.02 11.23 6.50
C ASN A 323 -19.59 11.03 6.01
N SER A 324 -19.27 9.82 5.54
CA SER A 324 -17.96 9.53 4.94
C SER A 324 -17.71 10.36 3.68
N ALA A 325 -18.69 10.49 2.78
CA ALA A 325 -18.55 11.32 1.59
C ALA A 325 -18.32 12.80 1.93
N LEU A 326 -19.06 13.32 2.92
CA LEU A 326 -18.88 14.70 3.38
C LEU A 326 -17.51 14.92 4.03
N ALA A 327 -17.06 13.99 4.87
CA ALA A 327 -15.74 14.06 5.50
C ALA A 327 -14.63 14.03 4.44
N ALA A 328 -14.75 13.19 3.42
CA ALA A 328 -13.79 13.12 2.33
C ALA A 328 -13.71 14.44 1.54
N ILE A 329 -14.84 15.05 1.21
CA ILE A 329 -14.88 16.36 0.52
C ILE A 329 -14.25 17.48 1.36
N ARG A 330 -14.46 17.44 2.69
CA ARG A 330 -13.97 18.47 3.61
C ARG A 330 -12.51 18.29 4.03
N SER A 331 -11.93 17.11 3.81
CA SER A 331 -10.56 16.79 4.21
C SER A 331 -9.53 17.69 3.50
N GLN A 332 -8.48 18.05 4.21
CA GLN A 332 -7.36 18.86 3.72
C GLN A 332 -6.00 18.15 3.91
N PRO A 333 -5.08 18.28 2.95
CA PRO A 333 -5.28 18.88 1.64
C PRO A 333 -6.28 18.07 0.80
N LYS A 334 -7.02 18.75 -0.07
CA LYS A 334 -7.91 18.05 -1.01
C LYS A 334 -7.08 17.06 -1.84
N SER A 335 -7.62 15.86 -2.05
CA SER A 335 -6.94 14.80 -2.79
C SER A 335 -7.90 14.08 -3.73
N THR A 336 -7.37 13.59 -4.85
CA THR A 336 -8.12 12.74 -5.80
C THR A 336 -8.65 11.49 -5.11
N ALA A 337 -7.88 10.89 -4.20
CA ALA A 337 -8.32 9.72 -3.44
C ALA A 337 -9.58 10.01 -2.61
N ASN A 338 -9.61 11.14 -1.89
CA ASN A 338 -10.78 11.52 -1.10
C ASN A 338 -11.99 11.88 -1.98
N ALA A 339 -11.77 12.52 -3.13
CA ALA A 339 -12.84 12.77 -4.08
C ALA A 339 -13.45 11.45 -4.61
N MET A 340 -12.62 10.45 -4.92
CA MET A 340 -13.08 9.13 -5.35
C MET A 340 -13.85 8.40 -4.24
N ILE A 341 -13.43 8.50 -2.97
CA ILE A 341 -14.19 7.98 -1.82
C ILE A 341 -15.57 8.63 -1.75
N ALA A 342 -15.64 9.95 -1.93
CA ALA A 342 -16.91 10.67 -1.90
C ALA A 342 -17.85 10.24 -3.04
N VAL A 343 -17.34 10.12 -4.27
CA VAL A 343 -18.11 9.61 -5.42
C VAL A 343 -18.61 8.19 -5.17
N GLY A 344 -17.73 7.30 -4.71
CA GLY A 344 -18.07 5.90 -4.45
C GLY A 344 -19.15 5.74 -3.39
N ASN A 345 -18.97 6.39 -2.23
CA ASN A 345 -19.93 6.31 -1.13
C ASN A 345 -21.29 6.91 -1.48
N ALA A 346 -21.32 8.08 -2.13
CA ALA A 346 -22.56 8.71 -2.54
C ALA A 346 -23.29 7.89 -3.62
N THR A 347 -22.55 7.32 -4.57
CA THR A 347 -23.12 6.42 -5.60
C THR A 347 -23.68 5.15 -4.99
N ARG A 348 -22.96 4.54 -4.03
CA ARG A 348 -23.46 3.37 -3.30
C ARG A 348 -24.75 3.69 -2.55
N ALA A 349 -24.81 4.84 -1.87
CA ALA A 349 -26.02 5.26 -1.17
C ALA A 349 -27.21 5.43 -2.13
N LEU A 350 -27.00 6.06 -3.29
CA LEU A 350 -28.05 6.28 -4.31
C LEU A 350 -28.53 4.98 -4.98
N ASN A 351 -27.62 4.04 -5.25
CA ASN A 351 -27.94 2.85 -6.05
C ASN A 351 -28.41 1.65 -5.22
N LYS A 352 -28.03 1.58 -3.94
CA LYS A 352 -28.24 0.37 -3.11
C LYS A 352 -29.21 0.57 -1.95
N LEU A 353 -29.55 1.80 -1.59
CA LEU A 353 -30.35 2.08 -0.40
C LEU A 353 -31.64 2.82 -0.74
N GLN A 354 -32.68 2.57 0.06
CA GLN A 354 -33.92 3.34 0.00
C GLN A 354 -33.73 4.63 0.78
N LEU A 355 -33.59 5.74 0.05
CA LEU A 355 -33.39 7.07 0.62
C LEU A 355 -34.64 7.93 0.43
N ASN A 356 -34.93 8.79 1.41
CA ASN A 356 -35.87 9.90 1.22
C ASN A 356 -35.25 10.96 0.28
N ASP A 357 -36.08 11.85 -0.26
CA ASP A 357 -35.64 12.84 -1.26
C ASP A 357 -34.56 13.79 -0.72
N ALA A 358 -34.62 14.14 0.56
CA ALA A 358 -33.60 14.99 1.19
C ALA A 358 -32.23 14.29 1.26
N ASP A 359 -32.19 13.00 1.57
CA ASP A 359 -30.94 12.23 1.64
C ASP A 359 -30.40 11.89 0.24
N LYS A 360 -31.27 11.66 -0.75
CA LYS A 360 -30.87 11.57 -2.17
C LYS A 360 -30.22 12.87 -2.64
N ALA A 361 -30.85 14.01 -2.37
CA ALA A 361 -30.30 15.32 -2.73
C ALA A 361 -28.95 15.59 -2.04
N LYS A 362 -28.80 15.21 -0.76
CA LYS A 362 -27.49 15.29 -0.06
C LYS A 362 -26.43 14.40 -0.73
N ALA A 363 -26.78 13.19 -1.15
CA ALA A 363 -25.85 12.28 -1.83
C ALA A 363 -25.38 12.87 -3.16
N MET A 364 -26.32 13.33 -3.99
CA MET A 364 -26.05 13.96 -5.29
C MET A 364 -25.22 15.24 -5.13
N TYR A 365 -25.58 16.12 -4.19
CA TYR A 365 -24.82 17.33 -3.90
C TYR A 365 -23.38 17.02 -3.45
N ARG A 366 -23.17 15.99 -2.60
CA ARG A 366 -21.81 15.59 -2.19
C ARG A 366 -21.04 15.00 -3.38
N ARG A 367 -21.68 14.16 -4.18
CA ARG A 367 -21.07 13.54 -5.37
C ARG A 367 -20.67 14.59 -6.41
N SER A 368 -21.50 15.62 -6.63
CA SER A 368 -21.20 16.70 -7.57
C SER A 368 -19.99 17.53 -7.13
N LEU A 369 -19.87 17.86 -5.84
CA LEU A 369 -18.68 18.56 -5.32
C LEU A 369 -17.38 17.77 -5.56
N ALA A 370 -17.46 16.44 -5.46
CA ALA A 370 -16.33 15.57 -5.77
C ALA A 370 -16.04 15.52 -7.28
N HIS A 371 -17.06 15.43 -8.13
CA HIS A 371 -16.92 15.51 -9.59
C HIS A 371 -16.30 16.84 -10.05
N LEU A 372 -16.70 17.97 -9.46
CA LEU A 372 -16.08 19.28 -9.73
C LEU A 372 -14.59 19.29 -9.39
N TYR A 373 -14.20 18.67 -8.27
CA TYR A 373 -12.79 18.53 -7.93
C TYR A 373 -12.03 17.64 -8.94
N LEU A 374 -12.70 16.62 -9.49
CA LEU A 374 -12.17 15.74 -10.53
C LEU A 374 -12.27 16.34 -11.95
N ALA A 375 -12.70 17.60 -12.08
CA ALA A 375 -12.92 18.29 -13.35
C ALA A 375 -13.94 17.60 -14.28
N ASP A 376 -14.93 16.92 -13.70
CA ASP A 376 -16.07 16.30 -14.40
C ASP A 376 -17.33 17.17 -14.22
N GLU A 377 -17.35 18.31 -14.92
CA GLU A 377 -18.42 19.32 -14.80
C GLU A 377 -19.78 18.79 -15.29
N GLU A 378 -19.79 17.93 -16.30
CA GLU A 378 -21.01 17.34 -16.86
C GLU A 378 -21.75 16.50 -15.81
N LYS A 379 -21.04 15.56 -15.16
CA LYS A 379 -21.66 14.77 -14.08
C LYS A 379 -22.05 15.61 -12.89
N ALA A 380 -21.25 16.63 -12.55
CA ALA A 380 -21.58 17.53 -11.47
C ALA A 380 -22.88 18.33 -11.75
N GLU A 381 -23.06 18.82 -12.98
CA GLU A 381 -24.29 19.53 -13.38
C GLU A 381 -25.50 18.60 -13.36
N GLN A 382 -25.36 17.37 -13.86
CA GLN A 382 -26.42 16.37 -13.84
C GLN A 382 -26.88 16.07 -12.40
N ASP A 383 -25.94 15.80 -11.49
CA ASP A 383 -26.25 15.52 -10.09
C ASP A 383 -26.93 16.70 -9.40
N LEU A 384 -26.42 17.92 -9.62
CA LEU A 384 -27.00 19.11 -9.00
C LEU A 384 -28.39 19.44 -9.55
N THR A 385 -28.63 19.21 -10.85
CA THR A 385 -29.93 19.43 -11.47
C THR A 385 -30.97 18.46 -10.89
N GLN A 386 -30.64 17.18 -10.80
CA GLN A 386 -31.51 16.18 -10.16
C GLN A 386 -31.74 16.49 -8.66
N ALA A 387 -30.70 16.93 -7.94
CA ALA A 387 -30.83 17.33 -6.55
C ALA A 387 -31.79 18.52 -6.36
N ALA A 388 -31.76 19.50 -7.29
CA ALA A 388 -32.64 20.66 -7.27
C ALA A 388 -34.10 20.31 -7.58
N GLU A 389 -34.35 19.26 -8.37
CA GLU A 389 -35.70 18.73 -8.62
C GLU A 389 -36.28 18.07 -7.36
N LEU A 390 -35.45 17.35 -6.60
CA LEU A 390 -35.86 16.67 -5.37
C LEU A 390 -36.09 17.64 -4.20
N VAL A 391 -35.25 18.67 -4.07
CA VAL A 391 -35.33 19.66 -2.99
C VAL A 391 -35.28 21.08 -3.59
N PRO A 392 -36.40 21.56 -4.17
CA PRO A 392 -36.45 22.86 -4.81
C PRO A 392 -36.25 23.98 -3.78
N GLY A 393 -35.42 24.97 -4.14
CA GLY A 393 -35.15 26.13 -3.30
C GLY A 393 -34.00 25.97 -2.28
N ASP A 394 -33.29 24.83 -2.28
CA ASP A 394 -32.07 24.70 -1.50
C ASP A 394 -30.98 25.68 -1.99
N ALA A 395 -30.55 26.56 -1.09
CA ALA A 395 -29.62 27.64 -1.42
C ALA A 395 -28.22 27.13 -1.80
N ALA A 396 -27.77 26.00 -1.24
CA ALA A 396 -26.44 25.46 -1.53
C ALA A 396 -26.40 24.81 -2.92
N ILE A 397 -27.44 24.04 -3.27
CA ILE A 397 -27.58 23.45 -4.60
C ILE A 397 -27.69 24.54 -5.67
N ALA A 398 -28.55 25.54 -5.45
CA ALA A 398 -28.74 26.65 -6.38
C ALA A 398 -27.44 27.46 -6.58
N ALA A 399 -26.70 27.70 -5.49
CA ALA A 399 -25.42 28.40 -5.56
C ALA A 399 -24.40 27.63 -6.40
N GLU A 400 -24.22 26.32 -6.20
CA GLU A 400 -23.28 25.53 -7.00
C GLU A 400 -23.70 25.41 -8.47
N LEU A 401 -24.99 25.20 -8.78
CA LEU A 401 -25.49 25.22 -10.16
C LEU A 401 -25.20 26.53 -10.87
N SER A 402 -25.38 27.65 -10.17
CA SER A 402 -25.11 28.97 -10.74
C SER A 402 -23.63 29.17 -11.07
N LYS A 403 -22.71 28.55 -10.33
CA LYS A 403 -21.27 28.62 -10.61
C LYS A 403 -20.90 27.84 -11.87
N ILE A 404 -21.51 26.68 -12.09
CA ILE A 404 -21.29 25.87 -13.30
C ILE A 404 -21.90 26.54 -14.54
N LYS A 405 -23.10 27.11 -14.40
CA LYS A 405 -23.85 27.72 -15.52
C LYS A 405 -23.41 29.14 -15.87
N GLN A 406 -22.57 29.78 -15.06
CA GLN A 406 -22.06 31.11 -15.39
C GLN A 406 -21.09 31.01 -16.58
N PRO A 407 -21.29 31.81 -17.65
CA PRO A 407 -20.29 31.93 -18.70
C PRO A 407 -19.03 32.53 -18.07
N THR A 408 -17.94 31.77 -18.06
CA THR A 408 -16.65 32.16 -17.50
C THR A 408 -16.19 33.49 -18.11
N THR A 409 -16.46 34.59 -17.41
CA THR A 409 -16.07 35.95 -17.77
C THR A 409 -14.96 36.39 -16.83
N THR A 410 -13.73 35.91 -17.07
CA THR A 410 -12.51 36.58 -16.60
C THR A 410 -11.31 36.18 -17.48
N THR A 411 -10.89 37.15 -18.28
CA THR A 411 -9.57 37.38 -18.90
C THR A 411 -9.09 36.41 -19.99
N SER A 412 -9.10 36.96 -21.21
CA SER A 412 -8.22 36.64 -22.33
C SER A 412 -6.83 36.13 -21.90
N ASN A 413 -6.68 34.83 -21.94
CA ASN A 413 -5.59 34.19 -22.68
C ASN A 413 -6.24 33.28 -23.75
N THR A 414 -7.00 33.92 -24.63
CA THR A 414 -7.57 33.30 -25.83
C THR A 414 -6.45 32.99 -26.82
N LEU A 415 -5.74 31.90 -26.57
CA LEU A 415 -4.95 31.16 -27.57
C LEU A 415 -4.59 29.71 -27.14
N SER A 416 -5.01 29.20 -25.97
CA SER A 416 -4.59 27.85 -25.53
C SER A 416 -5.70 26.81 -25.28
N HIS A 417 -6.97 27.18 -25.11
CA HIS A 417 -8.02 26.20 -24.73
C HIS A 417 -8.93 25.72 -25.87
N HIS A 418 -9.28 26.57 -26.83
CA HIS A 418 -10.08 26.14 -27.98
C HIS A 418 -9.30 25.22 -28.93
N HIS A 419 -7.97 25.41 -29.02
CA HIS A 419 -7.08 24.50 -29.73
C HIS A 419 -7.00 23.13 -29.03
N ARG A 420 -6.85 23.07 -27.70
CA ARG A 420 -6.70 21.78 -26.98
C ARG A 420 -7.92 20.86 -27.08
N VAL A 421 -9.14 21.40 -27.10
CA VAL A 421 -10.38 20.60 -27.19
C VAL A 421 -10.67 20.15 -28.63
N GLN A 422 -10.40 20.99 -29.63
CA GLN A 422 -10.48 20.57 -31.05
C GLN A 422 -9.37 19.56 -31.41
N HIS A 423 -8.18 19.68 -30.83
CA HIS A 423 -7.06 18.76 -31.03
C HIS A 423 -7.27 17.38 -30.40
N GLY A 424 -7.85 17.31 -29.19
CA GLY A 424 -8.24 16.04 -28.58
C GLY A 424 -9.30 15.29 -29.40
N MET A 425 -10.29 16.00 -29.92
CA MET A 425 -11.34 15.44 -30.77
C MET A 425 -10.82 14.98 -32.15
N ALA A 426 -9.87 15.70 -32.76
CA ALA A 426 -9.25 15.31 -34.02
C ALA A 426 -8.33 14.07 -33.87
N VAL A 427 -7.62 13.94 -32.75
CA VAL A 427 -6.83 12.76 -32.41
C VAL A 427 -7.74 11.55 -32.18
N ILE A 428 -8.85 11.74 -31.46
CA ILE A 428 -9.86 10.69 -31.25
C ILE A 428 -10.45 10.24 -32.59
N ALA A 429 -10.86 11.17 -33.45
CA ALA A 429 -11.41 10.86 -34.77
C ALA A 429 -10.42 10.12 -35.68
N LEU A 430 -9.14 10.53 -35.70
CA LEU A 430 -8.10 9.87 -36.51
C LEU A 430 -7.77 8.45 -35.99
N VAL A 431 -7.75 8.26 -34.67
CA VAL A 431 -7.53 6.94 -34.05
C VAL A 431 -8.75 6.03 -34.23
N GLN A 432 -9.96 6.57 -34.16
CA GLN A 432 -11.21 5.85 -34.46
C GLN A 432 -11.29 5.42 -35.94
N GLU A 433 -10.81 6.26 -36.87
CA GLU A 433 -10.76 5.94 -38.30
C GLU A 433 -9.68 4.89 -38.62
N LEU A 434 -8.58 4.86 -37.87
CA LEU A 434 -7.54 3.83 -37.98
C LEU A 434 -7.92 2.48 -37.36
N LEU A 435 -8.74 2.45 -36.29
CA LEU A 435 -9.09 1.24 -35.53
C LEU A 435 -10.42 0.58 -35.98
N ARG A 436 -11.24 1.24 -36.80
CA ARG A 436 -12.56 0.75 -37.27
C ARG A 436 -13.51 0.29 -36.16
N SER A 437 -13.42 0.87 -34.96
CA SER A 437 -14.43 0.71 -33.89
C SER A 437 -14.38 1.93 -32.95
N PRO A 438 -15.44 2.75 -32.85
CA PRO A 438 -15.44 3.99 -32.05
C PRO A 438 -15.34 3.80 -30.52
N ASP A 439 -15.63 2.59 -30.01
CA ASP A 439 -15.91 2.34 -28.59
C ASP A 439 -14.67 1.89 -27.77
N GLU A 440 -13.49 1.82 -28.39
CA GLU A 440 -12.28 1.20 -27.78
C GLU A 440 -11.16 2.19 -27.38
N VAL A 441 -11.36 3.50 -27.57
CA VAL A 441 -10.35 4.52 -27.23
C VAL A 441 -10.72 5.21 -25.92
N LYS A 442 -10.03 4.88 -24.82
CA LYS A 442 -10.41 5.34 -23.47
C LYS A 442 -9.54 6.45 -22.87
N ALA A 443 -8.35 6.73 -23.41
CA ALA A 443 -7.53 7.87 -22.96
C ALA A 443 -6.55 8.40 -24.03
N VAL A 444 -6.39 9.72 -24.10
CA VAL A 444 -5.37 10.41 -24.91
C VAL A 444 -4.57 11.34 -23.99
N LEU A 445 -3.24 11.19 -23.95
CA LEU A 445 -2.37 11.99 -23.09
C LEU A 445 -1.43 12.86 -23.95
N GLU A 446 -1.65 14.17 -23.93
CA GLU A 446 -0.74 15.11 -24.58
C GLU A 446 0.49 15.34 -23.67
N ALA A 447 1.70 15.03 -24.14
CA ALA A 447 2.92 15.19 -23.36
C ALA A 447 3.92 16.13 -24.06
N THR A 448 4.06 17.36 -23.56
CA THR A 448 5.10 18.27 -24.01
C THR A 448 6.41 17.96 -23.29
N LEU A 449 7.43 17.49 -24.00
CA LEU A 449 8.79 17.37 -23.45
C LEU A 449 9.35 18.78 -23.23
N VAL A 450 9.47 19.20 -21.98
CA VAL A 450 10.31 20.36 -21.61
C VAL A 450 11.74 19.86 -21.54
N THR A 451 12.58 20.25 -22.50
CA THR A 451 14.01 19.97 -22.47
C THR A 451 14.71 20.93 -21.51
N SER A 452 15.36 20.38 -20.46
CA SER A 452 16.36 20.90 -19.49
C SER A 452 16.49 22.43 -19.22
N PRO A 453 16.68 22.87 -17.95
CA PRO A 453 16.95 24.26 -17.57
C PRO A 453 18.41 24.71 -17.79
N ASP A 454 19.08 24.22 -18.83
CA ASP A 454 20.45 24.64 -19.17
C ASP A 454 20.43 25.54 -20.40
N HIS A 455 20.07 26.81 -20.21
CA HIS A 455 20.54 27.99 -20.95
C HIS A 455 19.70 29.21 -20.50
N LEU A 456 20.19 29.91 -19.48
CA LEU A 456 19.88 31.33 -19.31
C LEU A 456 20.59 32.08 -20.43
N ASP A 457 19.91 32.30 -21.55
CA ASP A 457 20.27 33.38 -22.47
C ASP A 457 19.00 34.13 -22.93
N ASN A 458 19.15 35.46 -22.95
CA ASN A 458 18.14 36.52 -22.89
C ASN A 458 17.17 36.69 -24.08
N ASP A 459 16.66 35.64 -24.71
CA ASP A 459 15.67 35.79 -25.80
C ASP A 459 14.23 35.47 -25.38
N ALA A 460 13.30 36.36 -25.74
CA ALA A 460 11.87 36.22 -25.46
C ALA A 460 11.26 34.94 -26.10
N PRO A 461 10.25 34.32 -25.46
CA PRO A 461 9.68 33.05 -25.93
C PRO A 461 9.12 33.15 -27.36
N ASN A 462 9.53 32.23 -28.25
CA ASN A 462 9.09 32.15 -29.64
C ASN A 462 8.09 30.98 -29.85
N PRO A 463 6.78 31.26 -29.91
CA PRO A 463 5.73 30.24 -29.90
C PRO A 463 5.69 29.32 -31.14
N ARG A 464 6.33 29.70 -32.25
CA ARG A 464 6.41 28.85 -33.45
C ARG A 464 7.43 27.71 -33.32
N ARG A 465 8.49 27.90 -32.54
CA ARG A 465 9.53 26.88 -32.31
C ARG A 465 9.07 25.82 -31.30
N ASP A 466 8.31 26.23 -30.29
CA ASP A 466 7.75 25.32 -29.27
C ASP A 466 6.63 24.42 -29.80
N ALA A 467 5.90 24.84 -30.85
CA ALA A 467 4.89 24.01 -31.50
C ALA A 467 5.49 22.83 -32.29
N GLN A 468 6.67 22.99 -32.89
CA GLN A 468 7.33 21.94 -33.68
C GLN A 468 7.91 20.78 -32.84
N ASN A 469 8.03 20.96 -31.52
CA ASN A 469 8.58 19.96 -30.59
C ASN A 469 7.51 19.21 -29.76
N ARG A 470 6.22 19.43 -30.02
CA ARG A 470 5.15 18.67 -29.35
C ARG A 470 5.07 17.25 -29.90
N ARG A 471 5.08 16.26 -29.00
CA ARG A 471 4.79 14.85 -29.29
C ARG A 471 3.51 14.47 -28.56
N VAL A 472 2.64 13.71 -29.21
CA VAL A 472 1.37 13.26 -28.61
C VAL A 472 1.48 11.77 -28.30
N LEU A 473 1.03 11.37 -27.12
CA LEU A 473 1.06 9.99 -26.65
C LEU A 473 -0.38 9.48 -26.49
N ALA A 474 -0.81 8.52 -27.32
CA ALA A 474 -2.14 7.92 -27.20
C ALA A 474 -2.02 6.48 -26.67
N VAL A 475 -2.79 6.15 -25.62
CA VAL A 475 -2.85 4.82 -25.02
C VAL A 475 -4.24 4.25 -25.29
N VAL A 476 -4.32 3.13 -26.02
CA VAL A 476 -5.60 2.47 -26.33
C VAL A 476 -5.68 1.15 -25.57
N SER A 477 -6.76 0.94 -24.82
CA SER A 477 -7.04 -0.29 -24.05
C SER A 477 -8.45 -0.81 -24.39
N HIS A 478 -8.57 -2.13 -24.53
CA HIS A 478 -9.71 -2.80 -25.17
C HIS A 478 -10.89 -3.15 -24.23
N LYS A 479 -10.88 -2.79 -22.93
CA LYS A 479 -11.94 -3.18 -21.95
C LYS A 479 -12.33 -2.07 -20.95
N ASP A 480 -13.51 -2.21 -20.32
CA ASP A 480 -14.19 -1.20 -19.45
C ASP A 480 -13.59 -1.01 -18.05
N ASP A 481 -12.71 -1.90 -17.61
CA ASP A 481 -12.03 -1.79 -16.33
C ASP A 481 -10.56 -1.39 -16.55
N TRP A 482 -10.04 -0.53 -15.67
CA TRP A 482 -8.63 -0.07 -15.64
C TRP A 482 -7.66 -1.18 -15.19
N ASP A 483 -7.85 -2.41 -15.67
CA ASP A 483 -6.95 -3.53 -15.45
C ASP A 483 -6.04 -3.67 -16.69
N LEU A 484 -4.83 -3.12 -16.61
CA LEU A 484 -3.84 -3.11 -17.71
C LEU A 484 -3.14 -4.47 -17.92
N THR A 485 -3.76 -5.55 -17.45
CA THR A 485 -3.22 -6.91 -17.45
C THR A 485 -3.52 -7.71 -18.72
N GLU A 486 -4.37 -7.20 -19.62
CA GLU A 486 -4.65 -7.85 -20.91
C GLU A 486 -4.56 -6.85 -22.09
N GLU A 487 -3.68 -7.19 -23.04
CA GLU A 487 -3.43 -6.67 -24.40
C GLU A 487 -3.90 -5.24 -24.76
N GLY A 488 -2.94 -4.35 -25.05
CA GLY A 488 -3.18 -2.97 -25.52
C GLY A 488 -2.13 -2.49 -26.54
N CYS A 489 -2.26 -1.26 -27.07
CA CYS A 489 -1.28 -0.68 -27.99
C CYS A 489 -0.97 0.78 -27.64
N LEU A 490 0.32 1.14 -27.68
CA LEU A 490 0.79 2.51 -27.50
C LEU A 490 1.16 3.13 -28.85
N PHE A 491 0.56 4.29 -29.15
CA PHE A 491 0.82 5.04 -30.38
C PHE A 491 1.64 6.30 -30.07
N ILE A 492 2.78 6.44 -30.76
CA ILE A 492 3.63 7.63 -30.70
C ILE A 492 3.46 8.40 -32.00
N CYS A 493 2.86 9.59 -31.92
CA CYS A 493 2.56 10.43 -33.08
C CYS A 493 3.38 11.73 -33.03
N LYS A 494 3.80 12.23 -34.21
CA LYS A 494 4.45 13.52 -34.36
C LYS A 494 3.60 14.42 -35.26
N HIS A 495 3.49 15.70 -34.90
CA HIS A 495 2.85 16.68 -35.78
C HIS A 495 3.64 16.86 -37.08
N LYS A 496 2.92 16.84 -38.19
CA LYS A 496 3.44 17.20 -39.50
C LYS A 496 3.00 18.64 -39.79
N PRO A 497 3.93 19.60 -39.92
CA PRO A 497 3.54 20.99 -40.16
C PRO A 497 2.90 21.11 -41.54
N THR A 498 1.65 21.54 -41.59
CA THR A 498 0.97 21.91 -42.83
C THR A 498 1.41 23.32 -43.23
N THR A 499 1.76 23.51 -44.50
CA THR A 499 2.33 24.77 -45.01
C THR A 499 1.29 25.87 -45.26
N ASP A 500 0.00 25.61 -45.08
CA ASP A 500 -1.05 26.63 -45.16
C ASP A 500 -2.11 26.31 -44.12
N GLY A 501 -2.35 27.25 -43.21
CA GLY A 501 -3.20 27.13 -42.01
C GLY A 501 -4.71 27.01 -42.28
N GLN A 502 -5.11 26.24 -43.30
CA GLN A 502 -6.49 26.00 -43.70
C GLN A 502 -6.85 24.51 -43.85
N GLN A 503 -5.98 23.56 -43.49
CA GLN A 503 -6.32 22.14 -43.43
C GLN A 503 -6.13 21.57 -42.02
N PRO A 504 -6.91 20.55 -41.60
CA PRO A 504 -6.78 19.93 -40.28
C PRO A 504 -5.35 19.41 -40.09
N GLU A 505 -4.81 19.59 -38.89
CA GLU A 505 -3.43 19.18 -38.57
C GLU A 505 -3.25 17.68 -38.79
N GLU A 506 -2.30 17.30 -39.65
CA GLU A 506 -2.01 15.90 -39.99
C GLU A 506 -1.04 15.31 -38.95
N LEU A 507 -1.41 14.20 -38.32
CA LEU A 507 -0.56 13.46 -37.39
C LEU A 507 0.11 12.30 -38.12
N ASP A 508 1.43 12.21 -38.00
CA ASP A 508 2.20 11.10 -38.57
C ASP A 508 2.53 10.09 -37.46
N VAL A 509 1.98 8.88 -37.57
CA VAL A 509 2.23 7.79 -36.62
C VAL A 509 3.67 7.33 -36.79
N GLN A 510 4.51 7.67 -35.81
CA GLN A 510 5.94 7.35 -35.87
C GLN A 510 6.20 5.91 -35.43
N ARG A 511 5.41 5.42 -34.46
CA ARG A 511 5.59 4.08 -33.89
C ARG A 511 4.29 3.56 -33.28
N VAL A 512 4.05 2.27 -33.46
CA VAL A 512 3.02 1.50 -32.77
C VAL A 512 3.74 0.44 -31.96
N LEU A 513 3.54 0.42 -30.65
CA LEU A 513 4.13 -0.56 -29.75
C LEU A 513 3.01 -1.45 -29.20
N PRO A 514 3.01 -2.75 -29.52
CA PRO A 514 2.08 -3.67 -28.88
C PRO A 514 2.47 -3.84 -27.41
N VAL A 515 1.47 -3.82 -26.54
CA VAL A 515 1.61 -4.07 -25.09
C VAL A 515 1.07 -5.47 -24.85
N TYR A 516 1.96 -6.41 -24.55
CA TYR A 516 1.62 -7.79 -24.19
C TYR A 516 2.21 -8.11 -22.81
N GLY A 517 1.37 -8.55 -21.88
CA GLY A 517 1.79 -8.94 -20.53
C GLY A 517 2.38 -7.79 -19.70
N ASP A 518 2.66 -8.07 -18.43
CA ASP A 518 3.03 -7.15 -17.33
C ASP A 518 4.05 -6.05 -17.67
N PHE A 519 3.62 -5.00 -18.38
CA PHE A 519 4.41 -3.81 -18.68
C PHE A 519 3.84 -2.58 -17.96
N GLY A 520 4.27 -2.39 -16.71
CA GLY A 520 4.00 -1.19 -15.92
C GLY A 520 4.87 -0.01 -16.35
N ILE A 521 4.45 0.77 -17.34
CA ILE A 521 4.98 2.13 -17.53
C ILE A 521 4.29 3.04 -16.50
N THR A 522 5.03 3.52 -15.52
CA THR A 522 4.48 4.44 -14.50
C THR A 522 4.44 5.88 -15.00
N MET A 523 3.45 6.67 -14.58
CA MET A 523 3.35 8.12 -14.88
C MET A 523 4.61 8.91 -14.47
N SER A 524 5.37 8.40 -13.50
CA SER A 524 6.65 8.96 -13.06
C SER A 524 7.82 8.72 -14.02
N GLN A 525 7.80 7.65 -14.82
CA GLN A 525 8.79 7.39 -15.87
C GLN A 525 8.50 8.26 -17.11
N LEU A 526 7.22 8.47 -17.41
CA LEU A 526 6.76 9.39 -18.46
C LEU A 526 7.09 10.86 -18.16
N ARG A 527 7.00 11.29 -16.89
CA ARG A 527 7.29 12.68 -16.49
C ARG A 527 8.78 13.04 -16.42
N ARG A 528 9.66 12.05 -16.24
CA ARG A 528 11.10 12.30 -16.03
C ARG A 528 11.92 12.28 -17.32
N GLY A 529 11.37 11.85 -18.46
CA GLY A 529 12.10 11.82 -19.74
C GLY A 529 13.31 10.87 -19.77
N THR A 530 13.59 10.15 -18.68
CA THR A 530 14.71 9.23 -18.54
C THR A 530 14.22 7.79 -18.77
N GLY A 531 14.07 7.44 -20.04
CA GLY A 531 14.03 6.04 -20.46
C GLY A 531 15.01 5.88 -21.61
N GLU A 532 16.23 5.44 -21.32
CA GLU A 532 17.14 4.99 -22.38
C GLU A 532 16.56 3.69 -22.97
N PHE A 533 16.04 3.79 -24.19
CA PHE A 533 15.74 2.63 -25.01
C PHE A 533 16.97 2.34 -25.88
N ARG A 534 17.71 1.26 -25.61
CA ARG A 534 18.60 0.67 -26.61
C ARG A 534 17.76 -0.24 -27.51
N PRO A 535 17.58 0.10 -28.80
CA PRO A 535 16.94 -0.82 -29.73
C PRO A 535 17.87 -2.03 -29.98
N PRO A 536 17.34 -3.25 -30.19
CA PRO A 536 18.06 -4.22 -31.00
C PRO A 536 18.20 -3.63 -32.41
N THR A 537 19.41 -3.72 -32.96
CA THR A 537 19.82 -3.14 -34.25
C THR A 537 18.82 -3.50 -35.36
N PRO A 538 18.23 -2.53 -36.08
CA PRO A 538 17.35 -2.80 -37.20
C PRO A 538 18.14 -2.90 -38.50
N GLY A 539 18.07 -4.05 -39.17
CA GLY A 539 18.46 -4.20 -40.57
C GLY A 539 17.22 -4.35 -41.45
N LEU A 540 16.92 -3.27 -42.21
CA LEU A 540 16.03 -3.16 -43.38
C LEU A 540 14.57 -3.64 -43.20
N GLY A 541 13.50 -2.90 -43.51
CA GLY A 541 13.33 -1.74 -44.37
C GLY A 541 11.94 -1.87 -45.02
N SER A 542 11.10 -0.86 -44.83
CA SER A 542 9.86 -0.55 -45.57
C SER A 542 8.56 -1.35 -45.31
N LYS A 543 7.57 -0.60 -44.81
CA LYS A 543 6.11 -0.59 -45.08
C LYS A 543 5.38 -1.91 -45.34
N SER A 544 4.44 -2.29 -44.45
CA SER A 544 3.23 -3.11 -44.74
C SER A 544 2.26 -3.05 -43.53
N LYS A 545 1.07 -2.45 -43.65
CA LYS A 545 -0.26 -3.11 -43.81
C LYS A 545 -0.48 -4.34 -42.91
N LEU A 546 -1.34 -4.20 -41.90
CA LEU A 546 -1.86 -5.29 -41.06
C LEU A 546 -2.83 -6.16 -41.87
N VAL A 547 -2.58 -7.47 -41.93
CA VAL A 547 -3.53 -8.50 -42.36
C VAL A 547 -3.70 -9.44 -41.16
N LEU A 548 -4.95 -9.66 -40.74
CA LEU A 548 -5.34 -10.56 -39.65
C LEU A 548 -5.47 -11.99 -40.18
N GLU A 549 -4.73 -12.94 -39.62
CA GLU A 549 -5.03 -14.38 -39.74
C GLU A 549 -5.04 -15.07 -38.38
N GLN A 550 -6.08 -15.88 -38.16
CA GLN A 550 -6.30 -16.73 -36.99
C GLN A 550 -5.49 -18.03 -37.06
N PRO A 551 -5.19 -18.68 -35.92
CA PRO A 551 -4.12 -19.65 -35.82
C PRO A 551 -4.52 -21.03 -36.35
N GLN A 552 -3.66 -21.63 -37.20
CA GLN A 552 -3.66 -23.07 -37.42
C GLN A 552 -2.42 -23.72 -36.80
N ARG A 553 -2.69 -24.82 -36.07
CA ARG A 553 -1.74 -25.71 -35.39
C ARG A 553 -0.64 -26.19 -36.34
N THR A 554 0.62 -26.08 -35.92
CA THR A 554 1.72 -26.82 -36.55
C THR A 554 2.09 -28.03 -35.71
N GLY A 555 1.87 -29.21 -36.29
CA GLY A 555 2.54 -30.44 -35.93
C GLY A 555 3.62 -30.75 -36.96
N GLU A 556 4.70 -31.33 -36.45
CA GLU A 556 5.67 -32.21 -37.12
C GLU A 556 6.86 -31.64 -37.92
N GLN A 557 8.03 -31.91 -37.31
CA GLN A 557 9.19 -32.62 -37.85
C GLN A 557 10.07 -31.97 -38.93
N GLY A 558 11.39 -32.01 -38.68
CA GLY A 558 12.38 -32.03 -39.76
C GLY A 558 13.77 -31.53 -39.40
N CYS A 559 14.51 -32.30 -38.60
CA CYS A 559 15.95 -32.12 -38.38
C CYS A 559 16.76 -32.69 -39.57
N ARG A 560 17.81 -31.98 -40.02
CA ARG A 560 19.05 -32.43 -40.72
C ARG A 560 19.74 -31.20 -41.37
N THR A 561 21.07 -30.98 -41.42
CA THR A 561 22.31 -31.53 -40.86
C THR A 561 23.45 -30.60 -41.35
N SER A 562 24.30 -30.09 -40.44
CA SER A 562 25.77 -29.84 -40.53
C SER A 562 26.41 -29.04 -41.71
N PRO A 563 27.73 -28.72 -41.72
CA PRO A 563 28.78 -28.86 -40.68
C PRO A 563 29.74 -27.65 -40.50
N ALA A 564 30.64 -27.79 -39.49
CA ALA A 564 32.02 -27.28 -39.36
C ALA A 564 32.20 -25.75 -39.11
N GLU A 565 33.17 -25.25 -38.34
CA GLU A 565 34.28 -25.75 -37.51
C GLU A 565 34.81 -24.55 -36.68
N CYS A 566 35.58 -24.84 -35.62
CA CYS A 566 36.33 -23.97 -34.69
C CYS A 566 35.59 -23.31 -33.52
#